data_AF-A9KZV9-F1
#
_entry.id   AF-A9KZV9-F1
#
_cell.length_a   1.000
_cell.length_b   1.000
_cell.length_c   1.000
_cell.angle_alpha   90.00
_cell.angle_beta   90.00
_cell.angle_gamma   90.00
#
_symmetry.space_group_name_H-M   'P 1'
#
loop_
_entity.id
_entity.type
_entity.pdbx_description
1 polymer ?
#
loop_
_entity_poly.entity_id
_entity_poly.type
_entity_poly.pdbx_seq_one_letter_code
_entity_poly.pdbx_strand_id
1 'polypeptide(L)'
;MRLPEIDYKFWLSNWKESIGQLQVFSNVNIAKYISFDGDINACTNEIFDIVSSGKTDKESILRVIDLIYSWGGKSGRFFYASTKGLPVPRDEIANNNTVFSMYLQGVVLAQSGNPASINHFCKINGIGPSYASKHAHFWSLKSASPLIIVDSKIAGSLAYSKIEQLRARYSDKDIIAKFNEKARIEFDENDPSKIEKALFAFHNHYFKNDNSGWKNNTPGQDYAAAQKLAATLFNS
;
A
#
# COMPACT_ATOMS: atom_id res chain seq x y z
N MET A 1 23.34 4.07 -5.91
CA MET A 1 22.36 4.86 -5.13
C MET A 1 22.09 4.10 -3.84
N ARG A 2 22.37 4.68 -2.66
CA ARG A 2 22.00 4.06 -1.37
C ARG A 2 20.51 4.29 -1.15
N LEU A 3 19.73 3.22 -1.04
CA LEU A 3 18.31 3.30 -0.76
C LEU A 3 18.09 3.67 0.71
N PRO A 4 16.93 4.27 1.05
CA PRO A 4 16.63 4.60 2.44
C PRO A 4 16.55 3.31 3.27
N GLU A 5 17.29 3.28 4.38
CA GLU A 5 17.08 2.29 5.43
C GLU A 5 15.70 2.51 6.07
N ILE A 6 15.06 1.43 6.51
CA ILE A 6 13.85 1.56 7.31
C ILE A 6 14.27 2.16 8.66
N ASP A 7 13.71 3.33 9.00
CA ASP A 7 14.04 4.09 10.21
C ASP A 7 13.52 3.40 11.48
N TYR A 8 14.18 2.32 11.88
CA TYR A 8 13.82 1.48 13.04
C TYR A 8 14.00 2.19 14.37
N LYS A 9 14.94 3.15 14.46
CA LYS A 9 15.05 4.04 15.63
C LYS A 9 13.80 4.86 15.82
N PHE A 10 13.21 5.39 14.74
CA PHE A 10 11.89 5.98 14.81
C PHE A 10 10.87 4.92 15.28
N TRP A 11 10.89 3.67 14.77
CA TRP A 11 9.88 2.64 15.13
C TRP A 11 9.93 2.25 16.62
N LEU A 12 11.12 2.23 17.20
CA LEU A 12 11.36 1.83 18.59
C LEU A 12 11.35 3.00 19.61
N SER A 13 11.23 4.26 19.15
CA SER A 13 11.20 5.41 20.05
C SER A 13 9.86 5.53 20.80
N ASN A 14 9.88 6.08 22.02
CA ASN A 14 8.67 6.35 22.79
C ASN A 14 7.82 7.47 22.16
N TRP A 15 6.49 7.32 22.21
CA TRP A 15 5.55 8.23 21.55
C TRP A 15 4.75 9.07 22.53
N LYS A 16 4.74 10.38 22.31
CA LYS A 16 3.73 11.26 22.91
C LYS A 16 2.72 11.68 21.84
N GLU A 17 1.50 11.15 21.99
CA GLU A 17 0.22 11.85 21.83
C GLU A 17 -0.41 12.02 20.44
N SER A 18 0.24 11.79 19.29
CA SER A 18 -0.48 11.70 17.99
C SER A 18 0.31 11.06 16.85
N ILE A 19 -0.38 10.38 15.93
CA ILE A 19 0.15 10.05 14.59
C ILE A 19 -0.82 10.68 13.57
N GLY A 20 -0.40 11.68 12.80
CA GLY A 20 -1.36 12.46 12.01
C GLY A 20 -2.38 13.18 12.91
N GLN A 21 -3.68 13.07 12.63
CA GLN A 21 -4.74 13.75 13.41
C GLN A 21 -5.34 12.92 14.56
N LEU A 22 -4.94 11.64 14.72
CA LEU A 22 -5.52 10.76 15.74
C LEU A 22 -4.60 10.66 16.95
N GLN A 23 -5.20 10.78 18.13
CA GLN A 23 -4.53 10.62 19.42
C GLN A 23 -4.23 9.14 19.66
N VAL A 24 -2.96 8.81 19.93
CA VAL A 24 -2.52 7.44 20.24
C VAL A 24 -2.41 7.32 21.76
N PHE A 25 -3.15 6.37 22.34
CA PHE A 25 -3.35 6.28 23.80
C PHE A 25 -2.34 5.36 24.51
N SER A 26 -1.43 4.71 23.78
CA SER A 26 -0.42 3.86 24.39
C SER A 26 0.90 3.90 23.62
N ASN A 27 1.99 3.92 24.38
CA ASN A 27 3.33 3.70 23.87
C ASN A 27 3.48 2.19 23.58
N VAL A 28 3.56 1.80 22.31
CA VAL A 28 3.65 0.38 21.96
C VAL A 28 5.10 0.01 21.69
N ASN A 29 5.63 -0.89 22.53
CA ASN A 29 6.85 -1.60 22.18
C ASN A 29 6.55 -2.57 21.04
N ILE A 30 6.87 -2.14 19.82
CA ILE A 30 6.66 -2.94 18.60
C ILE A 30 7.83 -3.88 18.29
N ALA A 31 8.89 -3.89 19.11
CA ALA A 31 10.03 -4.80 18.92
C ALA A 31 9.60 -6.27 18.93
N LYS A 32 8.47 -6.60 19.58
CA LYS A 32 7.88 -7.95 19.54
C LYS A 32 7.33 -8.36 18.17
N TYR A 33 7.01 -7.41 17.30
CA TYR A 33 6.48 -7.67 15.95
C TYR A 33 7.54 -7.46 14.87
N ILE A 34 8.40 -6.47 15.06
CA ILE A 34 9.37 -6.04 14.06
C ILE A 34 10.76 -6.51 14.47
N SER A 35 11.13 -7.68 13.94
CA SER A 35 12.50 -8.19 13.95
C SER A 35 12.98 -8.25 12.50
N PHE A 36 13.71 -7.23 12.08
CA PHE A 36 14.29 -7.14 10.73
C PHE A 36 15.48 -6.17 10.74
N ASP A 37 16.59 -6.57 10.13
CA ASP A 37 17.86 -5.82 10.11
C ASP A 37 18.35 -5.57 8.67
N GLY A 38 17.45 -5.10 7.81
CA GLY A 38 17.74 -4.87 6.40
C GLY A 38 17.11 -3.60 5.83
N ASP A 39 17.36 -3.36 4.53
CA ASP A 39 16.76 -2.27 3.77
C ASP A 39 15.39 -2.65 3.17
N ILE A 40 14.78 -1.71 2.44
CA ILE A 40 13.48 -1.93 1.81
C ILE A 40 13.48 -3.07 0.77
N ASN A 41 14.62 -3.36 0.13
CA ASN A 41 14.74 -4.47 -0.82
C ASN A 41 14.76 -5.79 -0.10
N ALA A 42 15.56 -5.89 0.98
CA ALA A 42 15.57 -7.09 1.80
C ALA A 42 14.17 -7.39 2.38
N CYS A 43 13.43 -6.36 2.78
CA CYS A 43 12.04 -6.50 3.24
C CYS A 43 11.13 -7.01 2.10
N THR A 44 11.26 -6.43 0.91
CA THR A 44 10.51 -6.85 -0.28
C THR A 44 10.83 -8.30 -0.68
N ASN A 45 12.10 -8.69 -0.61
CA ASN A 45 12.56 -10.05 -0.92
C ASN A 45 12.00 -11.06 0.08
N GLU A 46 11.99 -10.75 1.36
CA GLU A 46 11.42 -11.66 2.36
C GLU A 46 9.92 -11.85 2.17
N ILE A 47 9.17 -10.78 1.85
CA ILE A 47 7.75 -10.90 1.48
C ILE A 47 7.62 -11.82 0.26
N PHE A 48 8.43 -11.59 -0.77
CA PHE A 48 8.40 -12.38 -2.00
C PHE A 48 8.69 -13.86 -1.74
N ASP A 49 9.68 -14.18 -0.91
CA ASP A 49 10.06 -15.55 -0.58
C ASP A 49 8.94 -16.28 0.15
N ILE A 50 8.31 -15.63 1.14
CA ILE A 50 7.18 -16.22 1.88
C ILE A 50 6.00 -16.44 0.93
N VAL A 51 5.59 -15.41 0.18
CA VAL A 51 4.46 -15.49 -0.75
C VAL A 51 4.71 -16.53 -1.85
N SER A 52 5.93 -16.59 -2.39
CA SER A 52 6.30 -17.52 -3.45
C SER A 52 6.38 -18.97 -2.97
N SER A 53 6.68 -19.19 -1.70
CA SER A 53 6.65 -20.53 -1.09
C SER A 53 5.22 -21.06 -0.87
N GLY A 54 4.19 -20.24 -1.10
CA GLY A 54 2.79 -20.63 -0.90
C GLY A 54 2.40 -20.81 0.57
N LYS A 55 3.24 -20.37 1.51
CA LYS A 55 2.96 -20.48 2.94
C LYS A 55 1.82 -19.56 3.36
N THR A 56 0.70 -20.15 3.74
CA THR A 56 -0.48 -19.46 4.28
C THR A 56 -0.80 -19.91 5.70
N ASP A 57 0.17 -20.50 6.40
CA ASP A 57 0.04 -20.71 7.84
C ASP A 57 0.01 -19.36 8.57
N LYS A 58 -0.52 -19.38 9.80
CA LYS A 58 -0.76 -18.17 10.57
C LYS A 58 0.52 -17.37 10.84
N GLU A 59 1.63 -18.04 11.13
CA GLU A 59 2.90 -17.36 11.42
C GLU A 59 3.43 -16.65 10.17
N SER A 60 3.41 -17.33 9.03
CA SER A 60 3.82 -16.76 7.74
C SER A 60 2.94 -15.57 7.32
N ILE A 61 1.62 -15.67 7.49
CA ILE A 61 0.69 -14.56 7.19
C ILE A 61 0.97 -13.36 8.07
N LEU A 62 1.11 -13.59 9.37
CA LEU A 62 1.41 -12.53 10.33
C LEU A 62 2.76 -11.87 10.04
N ARG A 63 3.77 -12.64 9.64
CA ARG A 63 5.07 -12.12 9.22
C ARG A 63 4.96 -11.24 7.97
N VAL A 64 4.21 -11.67 6.95
CA VAL A 64 3.98 -10.87 5.74
C VAL A 64 3.26 -9.56 6.09
N ILE A 65 2.28 -9.59 6.98
CA ILE A 65 1.62 -8.37 7.47
C ILE A 65 2.66 -7.42 8.09
N ASP A 66 3.50 -7.93 8.99
CA ASP A 66 4.50 -7.12 9.70
C ASP A 66 5.53 -6.49 8.74
N LEU A 67 5.94 -7.25 7.72
CA LEU A 67 6.84 -6.77 6.66
C LEU A 67 6.17 -5.69 5.79
N ILE A 68 4.90 -5.86 5.39
CA ILE A 68 4.16 -4.85 4.61
C ILE A 68 4.03 -3.53 5.38
N TYR A 69 3.76 -3.60 6.67
CA TYR A 69 3.69 -2.43 7.53
C TYR A 69 5.06 -1.76 7.74
N SER A 70 6.13 -2.56 7.82
CA SER A 70 7.51 -2.06 7.85
C SER A 70 7.89 -1.36 6.54
N TRP A 71 7.52 -1.97 5.40
CA TRP A 71 7.73 -1.45 4.06
C TRP A 71 6.99 -0.13 3.81
N GLY A 72 5.75 -0.01 4.31
CA GLY A 72 4.93 1.20 4.20
C GLY A 72 5.42 2.39 5.04
N GLY A 73 6.42 2.19 5.90
CA GLY A 73 7.10 3.24 6.64
C GLY A 73 6.26 3.89 7.74
N LYS A 74 6.51 5.18 8.00
CA LYS A 74 6.10 5.89 9.22
C LYS A 74 4.60 5.80 9.56
N SER A 75 3.73 5.74 8.56
CA SER A 75 2.27 5.67 8.73
C SER A 75 1.75 4.32 9.21
N GLY A 76 2.54 3.24 9.08
CA GLY A 76 2.11 1.88 9.38
C GLY A 76 1.96 1.57 10.88
N ARG A 77 2.37 2.51 11.72
CA ARG A 77 2.46 2.35 13.18
C ARG A 77 1.12 2.22 13.87
N PHE A 78 0.10 2.84 13.31
CA PHE A 78 -1.26 2.74 13.81
C PHE A 78 -1.75 1.31 13.93
N PHE A 79 -1.26 0.42 13.08
CA PHE A 79 -1.66 -0.98 13.10
C PHE A 79 -1.20 -1.74 14.34
N TYR A 80 -0.19 -1.21 15.03
CA TYR A 80 0.33 -1.78 16.26
C TYR A 80 -0.17 -1.06 17.50
N ALA A 81 -0.98 -0.01 17.37
CA ALA A 81 -1.45 0.79 18.50
C ALA A 81 -2.96 0.60 18.74
N SER A 82 -3.37 0.67 20.00
CA SER A 82 -4.79 0.73 20.34
C SER A 82 -5.32 2.15 20.13
N THR A 83 -6.52 2.23 19.58
CA THR A 83 -7.33 3.46 19.54
C THR A 83 -8.47 3.31 20.54
N LYS A 84 -9.03 4.44 21.01
CA LYS A 84 -10.01 4.44 22.12
C LYS A 84 -11.16 3.47 21.87
N GLY A 85 -11.25 2.43 22.70
CA GLY A 85 -12.31 1.40 22.65
C GLY A 85 -12.11 0.27 21.64
N LEU A 86 -10.99 0.26 20.89
CA LEU A 86 -10.67 -0.78 19.91
C LEU A 86 -9.41 -1.55 20.30
N PRO A 87 -9.36 -2.87 20.00
CA PRO A 87 -8.15 -3.66 20.19
C PRO A 87 -7.03 -3.20 19.26
N VAL A 88 -5.79 -3.57 19.59
CA VAL A 88 -4.66 -3.40 18.69
C VAL A 88 -4.90 -4.22 17.42
N PRO A 89 -4.96 -3.62 16.22
CA PRO A 89 -5.27 -4.33 14.98
C PRO A 89 -4.41 -5.58 14.73
N ARG A 90 -3.10 -5.47 14.93
CA ARG A 90 -2.17 -6.59 14.75
C ARG A 90 -2.45 -7.76 15.70
N ASP A 91 -2.81 -7.48 16.95
CA ASP A 91 -3.14 -8.50 17.95
C ASP A 91 -4.52 -9.10 17.69
N GLU A 92 -5.46 -8.29 17.18
CA GLU A 92 -6.79 -8.75 16.80
C GLU A 92 -6.71 -9.81 15.69
N ILE A 93 -5.93 -9.58 14.63
CA ILE A 93 -5.71 -10.60 13.58
C ILE A 93 -5.05 -11.86 14.18
N ALA A 94 -4.11 -11.70 15.12
CA ALA A 94 -3.43 -12.83 15.73
C ALA A 94 -4.30 -13.66 16.67
N ASN A 95 -5.26 -13.04 17.37
CA ASN A 95 -5.97 -13.70 18.46
C ASN A 95 -7.46 -13.97 18.15
N ASN A 96 -8.03 -13.34 17.11
CA ASN A 96 -9.41 -13.52 16.71
C ASN A 96 -9.51 -14.33 15.40
N ASN A 97 -10.00 -15.57 15.49
CA ASN A 97 -10.13 -16.47 14.34
C ASN A 97 -11.06 -15.94 13.24
N THR A 98 -12.10 -15.17 13.60
CA THR A 98 -13.01 -14.56 12.63
C THR A 98 -12.27 -13.51 11.80
N VAL A 99 -11.52 -12.62 12.47
CA VAL A 99 -10.74 -11.57 11.80
C VAL A 99 -9.60 -12.18 10.98
N PHE A 100 -8.92 -13.20 11.50
CA PHE A 100 -7.92 -13.94 10.74
C PHE A 100 -8.50 -14.59 9.47
N SER A 101 -9.69 -15.20 9.58
CA SER A 101 -10.38 -15.80 8.43
C SER A 101 -10.77 -14.76 7.38
N MET A 102 -11.20 -13.56 7.81
CA MET A 102 -11.45 -12.44 6.90
C MET A 102 -10.18 -11.99 6.17
N TYR A 103 -9.04 -11.93 6.87
CA TYR A 103 -7.75 -11.64 6.24
C TYR A 103 -7.38 -12.70 5.21
N LEU A 104 -7.51 -13.98 5.56
CA LEU A 104 -7.22 -15.11 4.67
C LEU A 104 -8.08 -15.08 3.41
N GLN A 105 -9.36 -14.71 3.49
CA GLN A 105 -10.20 -14.52 2.31
C GLN A 105 -9.64 -13.42 1.39
N GLY A 106 -9.14 -12.33 1.96
CA GLY A 106 -8.43 -11.28 1.21
C GLY A 106 -7.18 -11.82 0.50
N VAL A 107 -6.40 -12.66 1.17
CA VAL A 107 -5.22 -13.33 0.59
C VAL A 107 -5.60 -14.20 -0.61
N VAL A 108 -6.60 -15.06 -0.46
CA VAL A 108 -7.08 -15.95 -1.54
C VAL A 108 -7.53 -15.12 -2.76
N LEU A 109 -8.29 -14.05 -2.53
CA LEU A 109 -8.70 -13.14 -3.61
C LEU A 109 -7.48 -12.48 -4.27
N ALA A 110 -6.50 -12.00 -3.51
CA ALA A 110 -5.30 -11.37 -4.05
C ALA A 110 -4.44 -12.35 -4.86
N GLN A 111 -4.26 -13.58 -4.38
CA GLN A 111 -3.54 -14.64 -5.09
C GLN A 111 -4.20 -15.04 -6.42
N SER A 112 -5.51 -14.83 -6.56
CA SER A 112 -6.23 -14.97 -7.83
C SER A 112 -6.15 -13.73 -8.75
N GLY A 113 -5.46 -12.66 -8.33
CA GLY A 113 -5.41 -11.40 -9.05
C GLY A 113 -6.73 -10.62 -9.00
N ASN A 114 -7.57 -10.86 -7.99
CA ASN A 114 -8.89 -10.23 -7.88
C ASN A 114 -8.82 -8.91 -7.08
N PRO A 115 -9.17 -7.75 -7.68
CA PRO A 115 -9.17 -6.45 -7.00
C PRO A 115 -10.12 -6.36 -5.79
N ALA A 116 -11.12 -7.24 -5.68
CA ALA A 116 -12.00 -7.30 -4.52
C ALA A 116 -11.27 -7.64 -3.21
N SER A 117 -10.03 -8.15 -3.30
CA SER A 117 -9.13 -8.32 -2.15
C SER A 117 -8.88 -7.01 -1.40
N ILE A 118 -8.77 -5.87 -2.10
CA ILE A 118 -8.55 -4.56 -1.48
C ILE A 118 -9.72 -4.23 -0.54
N ASN A 119 -10.95 -4.40 -1.00
CA ASN A 119 -12.14 -4.19 -0.20
C ASN A 119 -12.24 -5.17 0.99
N HIS A 120 -11.72 -6.39 0.86
CA HIS A 120 -11.67 -7.35 1.97
C HIS A 120 -10.68 -6.91 3.05
N PHE A 121 -9.46 -6.50 2.65
CA PHE A 121 -8.48 -6.00 3.60
C PHE A 121 -8.97 -4.73 4.31
N CYS A 122 -9.67 -3.82 3.61
CA CYS A 122 -10.27 -2.62 4.21
C CYS A 122 -11.33 -2.90 5.31
N LYS A 123 -11.89 -4.11 5.38
CA LYS A 123 -12.85 -4.47 6.46
C LYS A 123 -12.15 -4.72 7.79
N ILE A 124 -10.83 -4.87 7.78
CA ILE A 124 -10.05 -5.18 8.97
C ILE A 124 -9.66 -3.87 9.64
N ASN A 125 -9.95 -3.78 10.94
CA ASN A 125 -9.56 -2.63 11.75
C ASN A 125 -8.07 -2.31 11.55
N GLY A 126 -7.72 -1.03 11.47
CA GLY A 126 -6.33 -0.58 11.24
C GLY A 126 -5.76 -0.77 9.82
N ILE A 127 -6.46 -1.44 8.90
CA ILE A 127 -6.04 -1.55 7.49
C ILE A 127 -6.80 -0.53 6.65
N GLY A 128 -6.22 0.67 6.53
CA GLY A 128 -6.76 1.72 5.67
C GLY A 128 -6.58 1.42 4.17
N PRO A 129 -7.27 2.15 3.28
CA PRO A 129 -7.29 1.85 1.85
C PRO A 129 -5.93 1.85 1.13
N SER A 130 -4.96 2.61 1.65
CA SER A 130 -3.57 2.63 1.12
C SER A 130 -2.76 1.39 1.54
N TYR A 131 -3.03 0.83 2.72
CA TYR A 131 -2.40 -0.42 3.16
C TYR A 131 -3.11 -1.63 2.58
N ALA A 132 -4.43 -1.58 2.43
CA ALA A 132 -5.21 -2.62 1.76
C ALA A 132 -4.71 -2.91 0.33
N SER A 133 -4.40 -1.88 -0.44
CA SER A 133 -3.83 -2.06 -1.79
C SER A 133 -2.40 -2.59 -1.79
N LYS A 134 -1.58 -2.30 -0.75
CA LYS A 134 -0.27 -2.95 -0.54
C LYS A 134 -0.41 -4.44 -0.24
N HIS A 135 -1.33 -4.81 0.65
CA HIS A 135 -1.64 -6.21 0.93
C HIS A 135 -2.08 -6.94 -0.34
N ALA A 136 -3.00 -6.35 -1.11
CA ALA A 136 -3.43 -6.92 -2.38
C ALA A 136 -2.27 -7.08 -3.37
N HIS A 137 -1.43 -6.07 -3.54
CA HIS A 137 -0.24 -6.12 -4.40
C HIS A 137 0.69 -7.28 -4.01
N PHE A 138 1.18 -7.31 -2.77
CA PHE A 138 2.17 -8.29 -2.34
C PHE A 138 1.65 -9.74 -2.37
N TRP A 139 0.39 -9.97 -1.99
CA TRP A 139 -0.21 -11.31 -2.07
C TRP A 139 -0.52 -11.74 -3.52
N SER A 140 -0.63 -10.81 -4.46
CA SER A 140 -0.93 -11.09 -5.86
C SER A 140 0.29 -11.32 -6.75
N LEU A 141 1.53 -11.19 -6.23
CA LEU A 141 2.77 -11.24 -7.03
C LEU A 141 2.92 -12.51 -7.88
N LYS A 142 2.31 -13.63 -7.47
CA LYS A 142 2.33 -14.90 -8.19
C LYS A 142 1.07 -15.21 -8.99
N SER A 143 0.08 -14.32 -8.93
CA SER A 143 -1.14 -14.47 -9.74
C SER A 143 -0.82 -14.25 -11.21
N ALA A 144 -1.67 -14.77 -12.10
CA ALA A 144 -1.59 -14.47 -13.54
C ALA A 144 -1.91 -13.00 -13.86
N SER A 145 -2.41 -12.23 -12.89
CA SER A 145 -2.76 -10.82 -13.04
C SER A 145 -2.44 -10.07 -11.75
N PRO A 146 -1.15 -9.82 -11.46
CA PRO A 146 -0.77 -9.15 -10.22
C PRO A 146 -1.38 -7.75 -10.18
N LEU A 147 -1.75 -7.34 -8.97
CA LEU A 147 -2.42 -6.08 -8.70
C LEU A 147 -1.37 -4.99 -8.48
N ILE A 148 -1.64 -3.77 -8.92
CA ILE A 148 -0.82 -2.60 -8.56
C ILE A 148 -1.25 -2.05 -7.20
N ILE A 149 -0.33 -1.40 -6.49
CA ILE A 149 -0.68 -0.58 -5.33
C ILE A 149 -1.54 0.57 -5.83
N VAL A 150 -2.60 0.94 -5.11
CA VAL A 150 -3.46 2.11 -5.42
C VAL A 150 -3.46 3.03 -4.20
N ASP A 151 -2.74 4.14 -4.29
CA ASP A 151 -2.54 5.08 -3.19
C ASP A 151 -2.58 6.55 -3.63
N SER A 152 -2.29 7.46 -2.70
CA SER A 152 -2.29 8.90 -2.95
C SER A 152 -1.30 9.32 -4.04
N LYS A 153 -0.22 8.60 -4.29
CA LYS A 153 0.75 8.97 -5.34
C LYS A 153 0.24 8.66 -6.73
N ILE A 154 -0.51 7.58 -6.88
CA ILE A 154 -1.23 7.30 -8.13
C ILE A 154 -2.32 8.33 -8.37
N ALA A 155 -3.06 8.69 -7.33
CA ALA A 155 -4.01 9.80 -7.42
C ALA A 155 -3.31 11.10 -7.85
N GLY A 156 -2.17 11.42 -7.24
CA GLY A 156 -1.35 12.58 -7.60
C GLY A 156 -0.88 12.55 -9.05
N SER A 157 -0.40 11.40 -9.53
CA SER A 157 0.04 11.19 -10.93
C SER A 157 -1.08 11.46 -11.94
N LEU A 158 -2.34 11.31 -11.51
CA LEU A 158 -3.55 11.59 -12.28
C LEU A 158 -4.17 12.96 -11.93
N ALA A 159 -3.40 13.84 -11.29
CA ALA A 159 -3.80 15.20 -10.92
C ALA A 159 -4.93 15.32 -9.87
N TYR A 160 -5.12 14.29 -9.04
CA TYR A 160 -6.00 14.34 -7.87
C TYR A 160 -5.21 14.66 -6.61
N SER A 161 -5.72 15.58 -5.79
CA SER A 161 -5.06 15.93 -4.53
C SER A 161 -5.25 14.87 -3.45
N LYS A 162 -6.31 14.07 -3.57
CA LYS A 162 -6.66 13.01 -2.62
C LYS A 162 -7.10 11.73 -3.33
N ILE A 163 -6.78 10.56 -2.76
CA ILE A 163 -7.16 9.27 -3.34
C ILE A 163 -8.68 9.07 -3.37
N GLU A 164 -9.40 9.65 -2.42
CA GLU A 164 -10.86 9.62 -2.34
C GLU A 164 -11.51 10.28 -3.57
N GLN A 165 -10.88 11.31 -4.14
CA GLN A 165 -11.39 11.98 -5.34
C GLN A 165 -11.27 11.10 -6.59
N LEU A 166 -10.18 10.32 -6.69
CA LEU A 166 -10.01 9.34 -7.76
C LEU A 166 -11.04 8.21 -7.61
N ARG A 167 -11.17 7.68 -6.39
CA ARG A 167 -12.09 6.58 -6.06
C ARG A 167 -13.58 6.94 -6.13
N ALA A 168 -13.91 8.23 -6.04
CA ALA A 168 -15.27 8.71 -6.29
C ALA A 168 -15.68 8.59 -7.76
N ARG A 169 -14.71 8.46 -8.67
CA ARG A 169 -14.95 8.39 -10.12
C ARG A 169 -14.69 7.01 -10.71
N TYR A 170 -13.71 6.28 -10.18
CA TYR A 170 -13.28 4.99 -10.73
C TYR A 170 -13.08 3.97 -9.63
N SER A 171 -13.50 2.73 -9.86
CA SER A 171 -13.24 1.65 -8.92
C SER A 171 -11.76 1.22 -8.96
N ASP A 172 -11.25 0.61 -7.88
CA ASP A 172 -9.89 0.07 -7.87
C ASP A 172 -9.69 -0.97 -9.00
N LYS A 173 -10.75 -1.71 -9.37
CA LYS A 173 -10.72 -2.62 -10.52
C LYS A 173 -10.46 -1.86 -11.84
N ASP A 174 -11.16 -0.75 -12.07
CA ASP A 174 -11.03 0.03 -13.30
C ASP A 174 -9.65 0.70 -13.39
N ILE A 175 -9.17 1.22 -12.26
CA ILE A 175 -7.83 1.81 -12.13
C ILE A 175 -6.77 0.77 -12.52
N ILE A 176 -6.79 -0.40 -11.88
CA ILE A 176 -5.81 -1.47 -12.12
C ILE A 176 -5.90 -1.96 -13.57
N ALA A 177 -7.10 -2.20 -14.10
CA ALA A 177 -7.29 -2.68 -15.46
C ALA A 177 -6.73 -1.70 -16.51
N LYS A 178 -7.02 -0.41 -16.40
CA LYS A 178 -6.55 0.59 -17.38
C LYS A 178 -5.03 0.80 -17.31
N PHE A 179 -4.43 0.79 -16.12
CA PHE A 179 -2.96 0.90 -16.01
C PHE A 179 -2.26 -0.32 -16.63
N ASN A 180 -2.74 -1.54 -16.34
CA ASN A 180 -2.17 -2.75 -16.92
C ASN A 180 -2.38 -2.81 -18.44
N GLU A 181 -3.57 -2.47 -18.93
CA GLU A 181 -3.86 -2.40 -20.37
C GLU A 181 -2.93 -1.44 -21.09
N LYS A 182 -2.74 -0.23 -20.54
CA LYS A 182 -1.89 0.80 -21.15
C LYS A 182 -0.42 0.45 -21.07
N ALA A 183 0.04 -0.14 -19.97
CA ALA A 183 1.40 -0.62 -19.86
C ALA A 183 1.73 -1.65 -20.95
N ARG A 184 0.81 -2.59 -21.18
CA ARG A 184 0.96 -3.61 -22.22
C ARG A 184 0.91 -3.02 -23.63
N ILE A 185 -0.07 -2.17 -23.94
CA ILE A 185 -0.26 -1.63 -25.30
C ILE A 185 0.87 -0.68 -25.69
N GLU A 186 1.28 0.22 -24.79
CA GLU A 186 2.21 1.32 -25.13
C GLU A 186 3.68 0.92 -24.89
N PHE A 187 3.94 0.00 -23.95
CA PHE A 187 5.31 -0.31 -23.49
C PHE A 187 5.66 -1.80 -23.52
N ASP A 188 4.75 -2.68 -23.95
CA ASP A 188 4.89 -4.15 -23.87
C ASP A 188 5.25 -4.63 -22.45
N GLU A 189 4.77 -3.92 -21.43
CA GLU A 189 5.08 -4.19 -20.03
C GLU A 189 3.92 -4.88 -19.33
N ASN A 190 4.19 -6.04 -18.74
CA ASN A 190 3.21 -6.87 -18.05
C ASN A 190 3.52 -7.04 -16.55
N ASP A 191 4.65 -6.52 -16.05
CA ASP A 191 5.04 -6.57 -14.64
C ASP A 191 4.44 -5.38 -13.85
N PRO A 192 3.45 -5.63 -12.97
CA PRO A 192 2.79 -4.57 -12.22
C PRO A 192 3.72 -3.84 -11.23
N SER A 193 4.81 -4.49 -10.79
CA SER A 193 5.82 -3.84 -9.96
C SER A 193 6.63 -2.79 -10.73
N LYS A 194 6.83 -2.95 -12.05
CA LYS A 194 7.47 -1.92 -12.87
C LYS A 194 6.52 -0.75 -13.15
N ILE A 195 5.23 -1.04 -13.38
CA ILE A 195 4.19 -0.01 -13.52
C ILE A 195 4.14 0.85 -12.25
N GLU A 196 4.09 0.22 -11.07
CA GLU A 196 4.07 0.92 -9.78
C GLU A 196 5.33 1.78 -9.59
N LYS A 197 6.53 1.21 -9.80
CA LYS A 197 7.80 1.95 -9.67
C LYS A 197 7.87 3.14 -10.63
N ALA A 198 7.38 2.99 -11.86
CA ALA A 198 7.34 4.06 -12.84
C ALA A 198 6.39 5.18 -12.41
N LEU A 199 5.18 4.85 -11.94
CA LEU A 199 4.22 5.83 -11.41
C LEU A 199 4.75 6.53 -10.17
N PHE A 200 5.42 5.80 -9.27
CA PHE A 200 6.04 6.37 -8.08
C PHE A 200 7.20 7.31 -8.42
N ALA A 201 8.05 6.93 -9.38
CA ALA A 201 9.15 7.76 -9.87
C ALA A 201 8.62 9.02 -10.55
N PHE A 202 7.60 8.89 -11.40
CA PHE A 202 6.90 10.01 -12.03
C PHE A 202 6.32 10.95 -10.97
N HIS A 203 5.53 10.42 -10.02
CA HIS A 203 4.98 11.20 -8.92
C HIS A 203 6.06 11.97 -8.17
N ASN A 204 7.12 11.28 -7.74
CA ASN A 204 8.20 11.91 -6.98
C ASN A 204 8.97 12.96 -7.78
N HIS A 205 9.04 12.85 -9.11
CA HIS A 205 9.72 13.84 -9.92
C HIS A 205 8.87 15.11 -10.05
N TYR A 206 7.57 14.94 -10.29
CA TYR A 206 6.71 16.02 -10.74
C TYR A 206 5.83 16.64 -9.64
N PHE A 207 5.49 15.89 -8.58
CA PHE A 207 4.50 16.29 -7.57
C PHE A 207 5.10 16.41 -6.17
N LYS A 208 4.55 17.31 -5.37
CA LYS A 208 4.82 17.36 -3.93
C LYS A 208 4.24 16.11 -3.27
N ASN A 209 4.89 15.66 -2.19
CA ASN A 209 4.51 14.41 -1.50
C ASN A 209 3.08 14.41 -0.95
N ASP A 210 2.53 15.59 -0.65
CA ASP A 210 1.17 15.79 -0.15
C ASP A 210 0.15 16.04 -1.28
N ASN A 211 0.57 15.94 -2.55
CA ASN A 211 -0.21 16.29 -3.74
C ASN A 211 -0.76 17.72 -3.74
N SER A 212 -0.22 18.63 -2.90
CA SER A 212 -0.67 20.03 -2.85
C SER A 212 -0.30 20.84 -4.09
N GLY A 213 0.58 20.30 -4.93
CA GLY A 213 0.99 20.91 -6.18
C GLY A 213 2.20 20.24 -6.80
N TRP A 214 2.75 20.88 -7.82
CA TRP A 214 3.91 20.42 -8.57
C TRP A 214 5.22 20.82 -7.90
N LYS A 215 6.29 20.08 -8.17
CA LYS A 215 7.66 20.44 -7.79
C LYS A 215 8.27 21.48 -8.73
N ASN A 216 7.89 21.46 -10.00
CA ASN A 216 8.38 22.39 -11.01
C ASN A 216 7.43 23.58 -11.18
N ASN A 217 7.98 24.80 -11.21
CA ASN A 217 7.26 26.08 -11.18
C ASN A 217 6.59 26.47 -12.52
N THR A 218 6.12 25.51 -13.31
CA THR A 218 5.27 25.75 -14.51
C THR A 218 3.81 25.31 -14.23
N PRO A 219 3.09 26.01 -13.33
CA PRO A 219 1.87 25.50 -12.67
C PRO A 219 0.63 25.27 -13.56
N GLY A 220 0.71 25.34 -14.89
CA GLY A 220 -0.46 25.24 -15.78
C GLY A 220 -0.42 24.08 -16.78
N GLN A 221 0.71 23.86 -17.44
CA GLN A 221 0.80 22.91 -18.57
C GLN A 221 0.79 21.46 -18.11
N ASP A 222 1.56 21.13 -17.07
CA ASP A 222 1.70 19.75 -16.61
C ASP A 222 0.45 19.23 -15.88
N TYR A 223 -0.28 20.11 -15.16
CA TYR A 223 -1.56 19.77 -14.53
C TYR A 223 -2.63 19.45 -15.56
N ALA A 224 -2.79 20.29 -16.57
CA ALA A 224 -3.72 20.04 -17.66
C ALA A 224 -3.35 18.77 -18.45
N ALA A 225 -2.05 18.52 -18.66
CA ALA A 225 -1.57 17.31 -19.31
C ALA A 225 -1.89 16.04 -18.49
N ALA A 226 -1.65 16.05 -17.17
CA ALA A 226 -1.98 14.93 -16.29
C ALA A 226 -3.50 14.70 -16.19
N GLN A 227 -4.31 15.75 -16.11
CA GLN A 227 -5.77 15.64 -16.16
C GLN A 227 -6.26 15.10 -17.52
N LYS A 228 -5.67 15.56 -18.62
CA LYS A 228 -5.98 15.05 -19.96
C LYS A 228 -5.59 13.58 -20.08
N LEU A 229 -4.46 13.18 -19.52
CA LEU A 229 -4.05 11.77 -19.46
C LEU A 229 -5.07 10.96 -18.67
N ALA A 230 -5.49 11.41 -17.48
CA ALA A 230 -6.53 10.73 -16.70
C ALA A 230 -7.85 10.58 -17.50
N ALA A 231 -8.31 11.65 -18.16
CA ALA A 231 -9.49 11.57 -19.01
C ALA A 231 -9.31 10.58 -20.18
N THR A 232 -8.12 10.55 -20.80
CA THR A 232 -7.82 9.63 -21.91
C THR A 232 -7.76 8.17 -21.43
N LEU A 233 -7.18 7.93 -20.25
CA LEU A 233 -7.07 6.60 -19.64
C LEU A 233 -8.44 6.01 -19.30
N PHE A 234 -9.38 6.82 -18.81
CA PHE A 234 -10.61 6.30 -18.20
C PHE A 234 -11.92 6.60 -18.96
N ASN A 235 -11.94 7.52 -19.92
CA ASN A 235 -13.14 7.85 -20.71
C ASN A 235 -13.15 7.19 -22.11
N SER A 236 -12.48 6.04 -22.25
CA SER A 236 -12.49 5.20 -23.45
C SER A 236 -13.31 3.93 -23.23
#